data_AF-A0A139AXK0-F1
#
_entry.id   AF-A0A139AXK0-F1
#
_cell.length_a   1.000
_cell.length_b   1.000
_cell.length_c   1.000
_cell.angle_alpha   90.00
_cell.angle_beta   90.00
_cell.angle_gamma   90.00
#
_symmetry.space_group_name_H-M   'P 1'
#
loop_
_entity.id
_entity.type
_entity.pdbx_description
1 polymer ?
#
loop_
_entity_poly.entity_id
_entity_poly.type
_entity_poly.pdbx_seq_one_letter_code
_entity_poly.pdbx_strand_id
1 'polypeptide(L)'
;MKIALRPVANFAKSSQFREKFPSDVPENCFFGGWKSTTRFVRIVSQHIARSFDSPQMRDKSVEYLESCYAPIIKARGEDVGWELHIEDTPRETWRTNGIVPPWSGTEAEKEWARLNRPAVKA
;
A
#
# COMPACT_ATOMS: atom_id res chain seq x y z
N MET A 1 7.01 22.06 -18.08
CA MET A 1 5.61 21.81 -17.68
C MET A 1 5.63 20.90 -16.46
N LYS A 2 5.55 21.48 -15.24
CA LYS A 2 5.61 20.74 -13.98
C LYS A 2 4.27 20.06 -13.75
N ILE A 3 4.14 18.80 -14.14
CA ILE A 3 3.01 17.97 -13.74
C ILE A 3 3.27 17.62 -12.27
N ALA A 4 2.67 18.41 -11.38
CA ALA A 4 2.58 18.05 -9.98
C ALA A 4 1.97 16.65 -9.91
N LEU A 5 2.75 15.70 -9.44
CA LEU A 5 2.26 14.42 -8.94
C LEU A 5 1.37 14.75 -7.75
N ARG A 6 0.13 15.17 -8.02
CA ARG A 6 -0.94 15.05 -7.05
C ARG A 6 -0.99 13.57 -6.74
N PRO A 7 -0.77 13.16 -5.49
CA PRO A 7 -1.05 11.79 -5.12
C PRO A 7 -2.49 11.58 -5.53
N VAL A 8 -2.71 10.67 -6.47
CA VAL A 8 -3.95 9.94 -6.49
C VAL A 8 -3.88 9.08 -5.23
N ALA A 9 -4.05 9.72 -4.07
CA ALA A 9 -4.73 9.12 -2.96
C ALA A 9 -6.14 8.88 -3.48
N ASN A 10 -6.28 7.85 -4.31
CA ASN A 10 -7.48 7.05 -4.34
C ASN A 10 -7.53 6.49 -2.92
N PHE A 11 -8.07 7.31 -2.02
CA PHE A 11 -8.96 6.83 -1.00
C PHE A 11 -9.82 5.79 -1.70
N ALA A 12 -9.52 4.52 -1.42
CA ALA A 12 -10.54 3.51 -1.44
C ALA A 12 -11.65 4.03 -0.53
N LYS A 13 -12.57 4.81 -1.12
CA LYS A 13 -13.96 4.91 -0.68
C LYS A 13 -14.70 3.63 -1.09
N SER A 14 -14.02 2.48 -1.13
CA SER A 14 -14.70 1.25 -0.80
C SER A 14 -14.84 1.28 0.71
N SER A 15 -16.08 1.22 1.17
CA SER A 15 -16.47 0.98 2.56
C SER A 15 -15.97 -0.37 3.12
N GLN A 16 -14.98 -1.00 2.46
CA GLN A 16 -14.46 -2.33 2.74
C GLN A 16 -13.06 -2.32 3.37
N PHE A 17 -12.32 -1.20 3.35
CA PHE A 17 -10.99 -1.09 3.99
C PHE A 17 -10.98 -0.19 5.22
N ARG A 18 -12.08 -0.21 5.98
CA ARG A 18 -12.06 0.18 7.40
C ARG A 18 -11.94 -1.08 8.23
N GLU A 19 -10.91 -1.86 7.95
CA GLU A 19 -10.60 -3.01 8.80
C GLU A 19 -10.08 -2.45 10.11
N LYS A 20 -10.84 -2.71 11.19
CA LYS A 20 -10.39 -2.52 12.56
C LYS A 20 -8.94 -3.03 12.64
N PHE A 21 -8.05 -2.28 13.29
CA PHE A 21 -6.83 -2.88 13.84
C PHE A 21 -7.27 -4.16 14.57
N PRO A 22 -6.90 -5.37 14.09
CA PRO A 22 -7.46 -6.57 14.65
C PRO A 22 -7.04 -6.66 16.11
N SER A 23 -8.03 -6.79 16.98
CA SER A 23 -7.87 -7.06 18.41
C SER A 23 -7.27 -8.45 18.70
N ASP A 24 -6.93 -9.20 17.65
CA ASP A 24 -6.87 -10.66 17.69
C ASP A 24 -5.47 -11.22 17.37
N VAL A 25 -4.41 -10.40 17.40
CA VAL A 25 -3.04 -10.92 17.32
C VAL A 25 -2.65 -11.43 18.71
N PRO A 26 -2.40 -12.74 18.90
CA PRO A 26 -1.99 -13.28 20.18
C PRO A 26 -0.74 -12.58 20.72
N GLU A 27 -0.67 -12.39 22.04
CA GLU A 27 0.58 -12.01 22.69
C GLU A 27 1.67 -13.01 22.25
N ASN A 28 2.81 -12.49 21.79
CA ASN A 28 3.97 -13.23 21.28
C ASN A 28 3.96 -13.65 19.78
N CYS A 29 3.17 -13.03 18.90
CA CYS A 29 3.25 -13.34 17.46
C CYS A 29 4.32 -12.57 16.67
N PHE A 30 5.06 -11.65 17.28
CA PHE A 30 6.13 -10.90 16.60
C PHE A 30 7.50 -11.30 17.14
N PHE A 31 8.28 -11.99 16.31
CA PHE A 31 9.63 -12.46 16.61
C PHE A 31 10.64 -11.74 15.72
N GLY A 32 11.41 -10.82 16.30
CA GLY A 32 12.50 -10.15 15.61
C GLY A 32 13.60 -9.77 16.58
N GLY A 33 14.31 -10.72 17.19
CA GLY A 33 15.48 -10.47 18.06
C GLY A 33 15.29 -9.62 19.33
N TRP A 34 14.17 -8.92 19.47
CA TRP A 34 13.79 -8.09 20.61
C TRP A 34 13.00 -8.90 21.64
N LYS A 35 12.99 -8.44 22.90
CA LYS A 35 12.05 -8.95 23.91
C LYS A 35 10.63 -8.77 23.37
N SER A 36 9.79 -9.81 23.53
CA SER A 36 8.38 -9.77 23.15
C SER A 36 7.74 -8.48 23.65
N THR A 37 7.27 -7.63 22.75
CA THR A 37 6.45 -6.47 23.08
C THR A 37 5.01 -6.81 22.74
N THR A 38 4.09 -6.54 23.66
CA THR A 38 2.65 -6.73 23.42
C THR A 38 2.07 -5.63 22.53
N ARG A 39 2.88 -4.61 22.17
CA ARG A 39 2.49 -3.45 21.36
C ARG A 39 3.40 -3.29 20.16
N PHE A 40 3.00 -3.91 19.05
CA PHE A 40 3.75 -3.90 17.79
C PHE A 40 2.81 -3.86 16.58
N VAL A 41 3.21 -3.15 15.53
CA VAL A 41 2.46 -3.05 14.27
C VAL A 41 3.30 -3.59 13.12
N ARG A 42 2.82 -4.64 12.43
CA ARG A 42 3.44 -5.13 11.20
C ARG A 42 2.70 -4.57 9.98
N ILE A 43 3.46 -3.95 9.07
CA ILE A 43 2.94 -3.39 7.83
C ILE A 43 3.52 -4.14 6.63
N VAL A 44 2.64 -4.67 5.80
CA VAL A 44 2.97 -5.29 4.53
C VAL A 44 2.27 -4.50 3.42
N SER A 45 3.05 -3.89 2.52
CA SER A 45 2.51 -3.17 1.38
C SER A 45 2.73 -3.99 0.10
N GLN A 46 1.65 -4.42 -0.54
CA GLN A 46 1.75 -5.19 -1.78
C GLN A 46 1.60 -4.27 -3.00
N HIS A 47 2.61 -4.24 -3.85
CA HIS A 47 2.63 -3.46 -5.08
C HIS A 47 2.42 -4.40 -6.27
N ILE A 48 1.38 -4.13 -7.06
CA ILE A 48 0.96 -4.96 -8.20
C ILE A 48 0.83 -4.11 -9.48
N ALA A 49 0.40 -2.86 -9.32
CA ALA A 49 0.13 -1.99 -10.46
C ALA A 49 1.40 -1.48 -11.13
N ARG A 50 2.48 -1.29 -10.37
CA ARG A 50 3.77 -0.75 -10.80
C ARG A 50 4.89 -1.40 -9.99
N SER A 51 6.06 -1.50 -10.59
CA SER A 51 7.30 -1.91 -9.93
C SER A 51 8.29 -0.74 -9.88
N PHE A 52 9.40 -0.91 -9.18
CA PHE A 52 10.40 0.13 -9.03
C PHE A 52 11.53 0.00 -10.05
N ASP A 53 11.69 1.01 -10.90
CA ASP A 53 12.69 1.01 -11.96
C ASP A 53 14.13 1.31 -11.47
N SER A 54 14.28 1.76 -10.22
CA SER A 54 15.60 2.06 -9.63
C SER A 54 15.62 1.90 -8.10
N PRO A 55 16.81 1.68 -7.51
CA PRO A 55 17.00 1.72 -6.05
C PRO A 55 16.49 3.03 -5.43
N GLN A 56 16.76 4.16 -6.06
CA GLN A 56 16.36 5.48 -5.56
C GLN A 56 14.83 5.64 -5.51
N MET A 57 14.10 5.01 -6.43
CA MET A 57 12.64 4.97 -6.38
C MET A 57 12.11 4.07 -5.27
N ARG A 58 12.79 2.95 -4.98
CA ARG A 58 12.45 2.09 -3.83
C ARG A 58 12.61 2.85 -2.53
N ASP A 59 13.76 3.48 -2.32
CA ASP A 59 14.06 4.22 -1.09
C ASP A 59 13.04 5.32 -0.85
N LYS A 60 12.76 6.14 -1.87
CA LYS A 60 11.72 7.19 -1.79
C LYS A 60 10.32 6.65 -1.49
N SER A 61 10.01 5.45 -1.97
CA SER A 61 8.70 4.84 -1.72
C SER A 61 8.58 4.35 -0.28
N VAL A 62 9.64 3.74 0.26
CA VAL A 62 9.72 3.36 1.67
C VAL A 62 9.65 4.59 2.57
N GLU A 63 10.45 5.63 2.29
CA GLU A 63 10.42 6.90 3.02
C GLU A 63 9.03 7.55 3.02
N TYR A 64 8.34 7.51 1.88
CA TYR A 64 6.98 8.01 1.76
C TYR A 64 6.01 7.24 2.66
N LEU A 65 6.04 5.91 2.64
CA LEU A 65 5.17 5.09 3.49
C LEU A 65 5.49 5.31 4.98
N GLU A 66 6.76 5.36 5.36
CA GLU A 66 7.19 5.70 6.72
C GLU A 66 6.64 7.05 7.16
N SER A 67 6.73 8.08 6.30
CA SER A 67 6.18 9.41 6.60
C SER A 67 4.66 9.42 6.81
N CYS A 68 3.94 8.48 6.20
CA CYS A 68 2.49 8.34 6.35
C CYS A 68 2.11 7.57 7.63
N TYR A 69 2.79 6.46 7.92
CA TYR A 69 2.41 5.56 9.01
C TYR A 69 3.03 5.92 10.36
N ALA A 70 4.30 6.36 10.38
CA ALA A 70 5.00 6.62 11.63
C ALA A 70 4.27 7.62 12.54
N PRO A 71 3.69 8.74 12.06
CA PRO A 71 2.94 9.65 12.92
C PRO A 71 1.71 9.00 13.57
N ILE A 72 1.01 8.13 12.85
CA ILE A 72 -0.20 7.45 13.31
C ILE A 72 0.14 6.41 14.39
N ILE A 73 1.26 5.71 14.23
CA ILE A 73 1.71 4.68 15.17
C ILE A 73 2.27 5.32 16.43
N LYS A 74 3.14 6.33 16.29
CA LYS A 74 3.73 7.06 17.42
C LYS A 74 2.67 7.76 18.28
N ALA A 75 1.57 8.21 17.68
CA ALA A 75 0.44 8.78 18.43
C ALA A 75 -0.22 7.79 19.42
N ARG A 76 0.10 6.48 19.34
CA ARG A 76 -0.38 5.44 20.25
C ARG A 76 0.55 5.17 21.44
N GLY A 77 1.71 5.84 21.49
CA GLY A 77 2.68 5.74 22.58
C GLY A 77 4.10 5.40 22.09
N GLU A 78 5.10 5.78 22.90
CA GLU A 78 6.52 5.61 22.58
C GLU A 78 6.98 4.14 22.61
N ASP A 79 6.24 3.29 23.32
CA ASP A 79 6.51 1.85 23.45
C ASP A 79 5.83 1.00 22.34
N VAL A 80 5.25 1.63 21.31
CA VAL A 80 4.77 0.91 20.11
C VAL A 80 5.86 0.82 19.05
N GLY A 81 6.32 -0.39 18.77
CA GLY A 81 7.21 -0.67 17.63
C GLY A 81 6.44 -0.90 16.33
N TRP A 82 7.10 -0.74 15.19
CA TRP A 82 6.56 -1.18 13.90
C TRP A 82 7.66 -1.67 12.95
N GLU A 83 7.24 -2.48 11.99
CA GLU A 83 8.07 -2.92 10.87
C GLU A 83 7.28 -2.83 9.57
N LEU A 84 7.89 -2.15 8.59
CA LEU A 84 7.33 -1.99 7.25
C LEU A 84 8.19 -2.72 6.22
N HIS A 85 7.53 -3.44 5.31
CA HIS A 85 8.17 -3.89 4.09
C HIS A 85 7.21 -3.82 2.90
N ILE A 86 7.77 -3.86 1.70
CA ILE A 86 7.05 -3.85 0.43
C ILE A 86 7.28 -5.20 -0.26
N GLU A 87 6.20 -5.81 -0.75
CA GLU A 87 6.23 -6.97 -1.62
C GLU A 87 5.83 -6.55 -3.04
N ASP A 88 6.67 -6.86 -4.02
CA ASP A 88 6.32 -6.75 -5.43
C ASP A 88 5.76 -8.09 -5.91
N THR A 89 4.58 -8.07 -6.53
CA THR A 89 3.92 -9.29 -7.03
C THR A 89 3.80 -9.27 -8.56
N PRO A 90 3.83 -10.43 -9.24
CA PRO A 90 3.65 -10.50 -10.68
C PRO A 90 2.30 -9.91 -11.11
N ARG A 91 2.32 -8.95 -12.04
CA ARG A 91 1.12 -8.28 -12.53
C ARG A 91 0.24 -9.23 -13.35
N GLU A 92 0.84 -10.20 -14.02
CA GLU A 92 0.22 -11.11 -14.98
C GLU A 92 -0.89 -11.95 -14.34
N THR A 93 -0.80 -12.18 -13.03
CA THR A 93 -1.78 -12.94 -12.23
C THR A 93 -2.86 -12.06 -11.61
N TRP A 94 -2.80 -10.73 -11.78
CA TRP A 94 -3.78 -9.80 -11.22
C TRP A 94 -4.97 -9.56 -12.14
N ARG A 95 -6.18 -9.62 -11.57
CA ARG A 95 -7.43 -9.23 -12.22
C ARG A 95 -8.21 -8.29 -11.30
N THR A 96 -8.91 -7.33 -11.89
CA THR A 96 -9.91 -6.50 -11.19
C THR A 96 -11.26 -6.72 -11.85
N ASN A 97 -12.25 -7.22 -11.12
CA ASN A 97 -13.55 -7.66 -11.66
C ASN A 97 -13.42 -8.65 -12.83
N GLY A 98 -12.45 -9.55 -12.76
CA GLY A 98 -12.14 -10.50 -13.83
C GLY A 98 -11.40 -9.91 -15.05
N ILE A 99 -11.16 -8.61 -15.08
CA ILE A 99 -10.52 -7.92 -16.21
C ILE A 99 -9.03 -7.72 -15.92
N VAL A 100 -8.18 -7.88 -16.94
CA VAL A 100 -6.75 -7.52 -16.88
C VAL A 100 -6.64 -6.00 -16.80
N PRO A 101 -6.07 -5.43 -15.73
CA PRO A 101 -5.95 -3.98 -15.64
C PRO A 101 -5.04 -3.44 -16.75
N PRO A 102 -5.33 -2.24 -17.29
CA PRO A 102 -4.53 -1.64 -18.35
C PRO A 102 -3.14 -1.27 -17.85
N TRP A 103 -2.15 -1.34 -18.74
CA TRP A 103 -0.79 -0.90 -18.43
C TRP A 103 -0.75 0.58 -18.04
N SER A 104 0.22 0.91 -17.19
CA SER A 104 0.44 2.28 -16.75
C SER A 104 0.75 3.21 -17.92
N GLY A 105 0.21 4.42 -17.88
CA GLY A 105 0.41 5.46 -18.89
C GLY A 105 -0.45 5.30 -20.15
N THR A 106 -1.23 4.21 -20.27
CA THR A 106 -2.09 3.99 -21.45
C THR A 106 -3.37 4.83 -21.39
N GLU A 107 -3.97 5.13 -22.55
CA GLU A 107 -5.29 5.77 -22.61
C GLU A 107 -6.38 4.95 -21.90
N ALA A 108 -6.23 3.62 -21.87
CA ALA A 108 -7.12 2.76 -21.12
C ALA A 108 -7.02 2.97 -19.60
N GLU A 109 -5.81 3.18 -19.05
CA GLU A 109 -5.63 3.54 -17.63
C GLU A 109 -6.28 4.91 -17.33
N LYS A 110 -6.10 5.89 -18.22
CA LYS A 110 -6.73 7.21 -18.06
C LYS A 110 -8.26 7.13 -18.07
N GLU A 111 -8.83 6.30 -18.96
CA GLU A 111 -10.28 6.12 -19.01
C GLU A 111 -10.81 5.38 -17.77
N TRP A 112 -10.10 4.37 -17.27
CA TRP A 112 -10.43 3.71 -16.00
C TRP A 112 -10.41 4.71 -14.84
N ALA A 113 -9.41 5.58 -14.79
CA ALA A 113 -9.31 6.63 -13.78
C ALA A 113 -10.45 7.65 -13.92
N ARG A 114 -10.81 8.07 -15.14
CA ARG A 114 -11.91 9.01 -15.40
C ARG A 114 -13.26 8.43 -15.00
N LEU A 115 -13.50 7.16 -15.33
CA LEU A 115 -14.75 6.45 -15.00
C LEU A 115 -14.81 5.99 -13.54
N ASN A 116 -13.67 5.95 -12.86
CA ASN A 116 -13.51 5.38 -11.52
C ASN A 116 -14.07 3.95 -11.39
N ARG A 117 -13.92 3.15 -12.44
CA ARG A 117 -14.31 1.73 -12.48
C ARG A 117 -13.54 0.97 -13.57
N PRO A 118 -13.39 -0.35 -13.45
CA PRO A 118 -12.94 -1.18 -14.57
C PRO A 118 -13.87 -1.01 -15.76
N ALA A 119 -13.30 -0.71 -16.93
CA ALA A 119 -14.04 -0.59 -18.18
C ALA A 119 -13.40 -1.51 -19.23
N VAL A 120 -14.19 -2.43 -19.77
CA VAL A 120 -13.78 -3.17 -20.97
C VAL A 120 -13.89 -2.20 -22.13
N LYS A 121 -12.83 -2.03 -22.93
CA LYS A 121 -13.02 -1.43 -24.26
C LYS A 121 -13.96 -2.39 -25.01
N ALA A 122 -15.16 -1.92 -25.33
CA ALA A 122 -16.03 -2.59 -26.30
C ALA A 122 -15.32 -2.68 -27.65
#